data_AF-A0A7W9UPU3-F1
#
_entry.id   AF-A0A7W9UPU3-F1
#
_cell.length_a   1.000
_cell.length_b   1.000
_cell.length_c   1.000
_cell.angle_alpha   90.00
_cell.angle_beta   90.00
_cell.angle_gamma   90.00
#
_symmetry.space_group_name_H-M   'P 1'
#
loop_
_entity.id
_entity.type
_entity.pdbx_description
1 polymer ?
#
loop_
_entity_poly.entity_id
_entity_poly.type
_entity_poly.pdbx_seq_one_letter_code
_entity_poly.pdbx_strand_id
1 'polypeptide(L)'
;MTELREEPRVLLTSASHHLANEKPVSLRALSDEELVACVSTPVVWSTPKPVGDRPAPPPPSIDDSFEDKLELIATGHCVAIFPAGDRRAAVREDIALVPVIDVDPCEVVLVTRADDPNPLLAKNNERPAD
;
A
#
# COMPACT_ATOMS: atom_id res chain seq x y z
N MET A 1 20.02 -3.14 -13.00
CA MET A 1 18.86 -3.31 -12.11
C MET A 1 18.81 -4.77 -11.76
N THR A 2 18.69 -5.07 -10.47
CA THR A 2 18.71 -6.44 -9.94
C THR A 2 17.41 -6.66 -9.18
N GLU A 3 16.67 -7.71 -9.54
CA GLU A 3 15.46 -8.12 -8.81
C GLU A 3 15.83 -8.77 -7.48
N LEU A 4 15.20 -8.33 -6.38
CA LEU A 4 15.44 -8.88 -5.05
C LEU A 4 14.31 -9.80 -4.60
N ARG A 5 13.07 -9.30 -4.65
CA ARG A 5 11.86 -10.05 -4.27
C ARG A 5 10.60 -9.40 -4.83
N GLU A 6 9.54 -10.17 -4.86
CA GLU A 6 8.18 -9.67 -5.01
C GLU A 6 7.55 -9.44 -3.63
N GLU A 7 6.72 -8.40 -3.55
CA GLU A 7 6.00 -8.00 -2.35
C GLU A 7 4.49 -8.04 -2.67
N PRO A 8 3.70 -8.90 -2.02
CA PRO A 8 2.26 -8.96 -2.27
C PRO A 8 1.58 -7.65 -1.87
N ARG A 9 0.34 -7.45 -2.32
CA ARG A 9 -0.42 -6.24 -1.99
C ARG A 9 -1.47 -6.49 -0.92
N VAL A 10 -1.68 -5.49 -0.08
CA VAL A 10 -2.68 -5.49 0.99
C VAL A 10 -3.55 -4.24 0.89
N LEU A 11 -4.84 -4.40 1.16
CA LEU A 11 -5.78 -3.32 1.37
C LEU A 11 -5.64 -2.84 2.80
N LEU A 12 -5.45 -1.55 2.97
CA LEU A 12 -5.57 -0.83 4.22
C LEU A 12 -6.96 -0.22 4.27
N THR A 13 -7.64 -0.46 5.38
CA THR A 13 -8.97 0.06 5.63
C THR A 13 -9.16 0.35 7.12
N SER A 14 -10.15 1.16 7.49
CA SER A 14 -10.55 1.30 8.89
C SER A 14 -10.89 -0.06 9.48
N ALA A 15 -10.53 -0.32 10.73
CA ALA A 15 -10.91 -1.55 11.43
C ALA A 15 -12.44 -1.77 11.50
N SER A 16 -13.24 -0.70 11.32
CA SER A 16 -14.71 -0.76 11.28
C SER A 16 -15.28 -0.93 9.87
N HIS A 17 -14.44 -1.01 8.84
CA HIS A 17 -14.89 -1.16 7.46
C HIS A 17 -15.47 -2.55 7.20
N HIS A 18 -16.44 -2.66 6.29
CA HIS A 18 -17.09 -3.94 5.98
C HIS A 18 -16.11 -5.01 5.47
N LEU A 19 -15.05 -4.60 4.77
CA LEU A 19 -13.99 -5.49 4.29
C LEU A 19 -12.92 -5.85 5.34
N ALA A 20 -12.91 -5.21 6.51
CA ALA A 20 -11.81 -5.34 7.49
C ALA A 20 -11.59 -6.78 7.99
N ASN A 21 -12.63 -7.63 7.94
CA ASN A 21 -12.60 -9.02 8.40
C ASN A 21 -12.78 -10.03 7.26
N GLU A 22 -12.71 -9.59 6.01
CA GLU A 22 -12.88 -10.48 4.86
C GLU A 22 -11.66 -11.39 4.66
N LYS A 23 -11.92 -12.61 4.18
CA LYS A 23 -10.87 -13.48 3.61
C LYS A 23 -10.56 -12.97 2.20
N PRO A 24 -9.33 -13.13 1.70
CA PRO A 24 -8.68 -12.22 0.75
C PRO A 24 -9.60 -11.55 -0.28
N VAL A 25 -9.49 -10.23 -0.43
CA VAL A 25 -10.37 -9.45 -1.30
C VAL A 25 -9.83 -9.41 -2.73
N SER A 26 -10.72 -9.46 -3.72
CA SER A 26 -10.38 -9.23 -5.13
C SER A 26 -10.44 -7.75 -5.46
N LEU A 27 -9.74 -7.31 -6.52
CA LEU A 27 -9.92 -5.98 -7.09
C LEU A 27 -11.37 -5.71 -7.48
N ARG A 28 -12.11 -6.75 -7.89
CA ARG A 28 -13.54 -6.62 -8.18
C ARG A 28 -14.34 -6.20 -6.95
N ALA A 29 -14.02 -6.71 -5.75
CA ALA A 29 -14.66 -6.29 -4.50
C ALA A 29 -14.38 -4.83 -4.14
N LEU A 30 -13.33 -4.22 -4.72
CA LEU A 30 -12.94 -2.82 -4.52
C LEU A 30 -13.46 -1.89 -5.61
N SER A 31 -14.34 -2.37 -6.50
CA SER A 31 -14.81 -1.58 -7.65
C SER A 31 -15.57 -0.32 -7.21
N ASP A 32 -16.22 -0.35 -6.05
CA ASP A 32 -16.95 0.78 -5.50
C ASP A 32 -16.02 1.82 -4.86
N GLU A 33 -14.73 1.51 -4.66
CA GLU A 33 -13.78 2.37 -3.93
C GLU A 33 -13.12 3.45 -4.78
N GLU A 34 -13.41 3.55 -6.08
CA GLU A 34 -12.87 4.62 -6.94
C GLU A 34 -11.35 4.80 -6.79
N LEU A 35 -10.61 3.71 -7.02
CA LEU A 35 -9.16 3.64 -6.82
C LEU A 35 -8.39 4.47 -7.86
N VAL A 36 -7.48 5.30 -7.39
CA VAL A 36 -6.62 6.21 -8.16
C VAL A 36 -5.15 5.87 -7.89
N ALA A 37 -4.40 5.61 -8.96
CA ALA A 37 -2.97 5.32 -8.85
C ALA A 37 -2.18 6.58 -8.47
N CYS A 38 -1.22 6.43 -7.55
CA CYS A 38 -0.27 7.49 -7.23
C CYS A 38 0.88 7.47 -8.24
N VAL A 39 1.22 8.63 -8.82
CA VAL A 39 2.32 8.72 -9.80
C VAL A 39 3.72 8.55 -9.19
N SER A 40 3.87 8.80 -7.89
CA SER A 40 5.17 8.83 -7.21
C SER A 40 5.43 7.65 -6.28
N THR A 41 4.42 6.79 -6.06
CA THR A 41 4.53 5.64 -5.16
C THR A 41 3.76 4.45 -5.73
N PRO A 42 4.11 3.21 -5.38
CA PRO A 42 3.36 2.02 -5.81
C PRO A 42 1.97 1.91 -5.13
N VAL A 43 1.60 2.87 -4.29
CA VAL A 43 0.36 2.88 -3.51
C VAL A 43 -0.80 3.38 -4.39
N VAL A 44 -1.95 2.72 -4.25
CA VAL A 44 -3.20 3.12 -4.90
C VAL A 44 -4.18 3.58 -3.83
N TRP A 45 -4.78 4.75 -4.01
CA TRP A 45 -5.66 5.38 -3.02
C TRP A 45 -7.08 5.49 -3.54
N SER A 46 -8.10 5.29 -2.71
CA SER A 46 -9.45 5.73 -3.06
C SER A 46 -9.59 7.24 -3.00
N THR A 47 -10.53 7.80 -3.76
CA THR A 47 -11.02 9.15 -3.49
C THR A 47 -11.66 9.20 -2.10
N PRO A 48 -11.39 10.22 -1.25
CA PRO A 48 -12.07 10.33 0.03
C PRO A 48 -13.58 10.49 -0.11
N LYS A 49 -14.34 9.80 0.76
CA LYS A 49 -15.80 9.77 0.79
C LYS A 49 -16.33 10.29 2.13
N PRO A 50 -17.58 10.79 2.19
CA PRO A 50 -18.20 11.13 3.46
C PRO A 50 -18.46 9.89 4.32
N VAL A 51 -18.41 10.05 5.65
CA VAL A 51 -18.65 8.96 6.61
C VAL A 51 -19.70 9.40 7.62
N GLY A 52 -20.91 8.84 7.53
CA GLY A 52 -22.05 9.31 8.31
C GLY A 52 -22.34 10.79 8.03
N ASP A 53 -22.38 11.62 9.07
CA ASP A 53 -22.57 13.07 8.95
C ASP A 53 -21.26 13.84 8.68
N ARG A 54 -20.10 13.16 8.61
CA ARG A 54 -18.82 13.81 8.32
C ARG A 54 -18.64 13.97 6.80
N PRO A 55 -18.37 15.17 6.29
CA PRO A 55 -18.13 15.39 4.87
C PRO A 55 -16.82 14.73 4.42
N ALA A 56 -16.71 14.46 3.12
CA ALA A 56 -15.45 14.01 2.54
C ALA A 56 -14.34 15.07 2.74
N PRO A 57 -13.20 14.71 3.33
CA PRO A 57 -12.04 15.59 3.37
C PRO A 57 -11.44 15.76 1.96
N PRO A 58 -10.59 16.78 1.73
CA PRO A 58 -9.85 16.88 0.48
C PRO A 58 -8.95 15.64 0.26
N PRO A 59 -8.68 15.26 -1.00
CA PRO A 59 -7.71 14.22 -1.31
C PRO A 59 -6.33 14.54 -0.70
N PRO A 60 -5.60 13.51 -0.23
CA PRO A 60 -4.28 13.74 0.36
C PRO A 60 -3.32 14.36 -0.66
N SER A 61 -2.65 15.44 -0.23
CA SER A 61 -1.63 16.15 -0.99
C SER A 61 -0.30 15.40 -0.98
N ILE A 62 0.60 15.80 -1.88
CA ILE A 62 1.98 15.30 -1.87
C ILE A 62 2.73 15.73 -0.61
N ASP A 63 2.41 16.91 -0.08
CA ASP A 63 3.04 17.51 1.11
C ASP A 63 2.49 16.95 2.43
N ASP A 64 1.35 16.27 2.39
CA ASP A 64 0.75 15.68 3.59
C ASP A 64 1.65 14.59 4.14
N SER A 65 1.74 14.55 5.48
CA SER A 65 2.53 13.54 6.15
C SER A 65 1.92 12.16 5.92
N PHE A 66 2.73 11.13 6.14
CA PHE A 66 2.23 9.76 6.04
C PHE A 66 1.14 9.48 7.09
N GLU A 67 1.26 10.06 8.29
CA GLU A 67 0.27 9.92 9.36
C GLU A 67 -1.07 10.56 9.00
N ASP A 68 -1.06 11.73 8.35
CA ASP A 68 -2.29 12.37 7.88
C ASP A 68 -3.04 11.48 6.89
N LYS A 69 -2.29 10.79 6.01
CA LYS A 69 -2.85 9.85 5.03
C LYS A 69 -3.42 8.60 5.69
N LEU A 70 -2.74 8.06 6.71
CA LEU A 70 -3.25 6.94 7.50
C LEU A 70 -4.50 7.35 8.30
N GLU A 71 -4.59 8.59 8.77
CA GLU A 71 -5.75 9.08 9.51
C GLU A 71 -7.02 9.08 8.64
N LEU A 72 -6.91 9.41 7.35
CA LEU A 72 -8.03 9.30 6.40
C LEU A 72 -8.56 7.86 6.28
N ILE A 73 -7.65 6.87 6.34
CA ILE A 73 -8.00 5.44 6.32
C ILE A 73 -8.68 5.05 7.64
N ALA A 74 -8.04 5.36 8.76
CA ALA A 74 -8.51 4.99 10.10
C ALA A 74 -9.93 5.53 10.38
N THR A 75 -10.19 6.77 9.96
CA THR A 75 -11.49 7.42 10.10
C THR A 75 -12.56 6.93 9.10
N GLY A 76 -12.18 6.03 8.19
CA GLY A 76 -13.05 5.37 7.21
C GLY A 76 -13.38 6.21 5.97
N HIS A 77 -12.73 7.37 5.79
CA HIS A 77 -13.00 8.22 4.63
C HIS A 77 -12.34 7.67 3.36
N CYS A 78 -11.29 6.86 3.48
CA CYS A 78 -10.66 6.23 2.34
C CYS A 78 -10.15 4.81 2.63
N VAL A 79 -9.80 4.10 1.58
CA VAL A 79 -9.01 2.86 1.60
C VAL A 79 -7.80 3.02 0.69
N ALA A 80 -6.80 2.15 0.85
CA ALA A 80 -5.63 2.18 -0.01
C ALA A 80 -5.00 0.79 -0.19
N ILE A 81 -4.34 0.56 -1.31
CA ILE A 81 -3.60 -0.68 -1.58
C ILE A 81 -2.11 -0.41 -1.47
N PHE A 82 -1.45 -1.13 -0.56
CA PHE A 82 -0.03 -0.99 -0.23
C PHE A 82 0.76 -2.27 -0.54
N PRO A 83 2.08 -2.17 -0.74
CA PRO A 83 2.95 -3.33 -0.58
C PRO A 83 2.87 -3.87 0.86
N ALA A 84 2.75 -5.19 1.03
CA ALA A 84 2.56 -5.85 2.33
C ALA A 84 3.67 -5.56 3.35
N GLY A 85 4.90 -5.35 2.86
CA GLY A 85 6.07 -5.01 3.68
C GLY A 85 6.08 -3.59 4.22
N ASP A 86 5.09 -2.74 3.91
CA ASP A 86 4.99 -1.41 4.50
C ASP A 86 4.52 -1.49 5.96
N ARG A 87 5.51 -1.52 6.87
CA ARG A 87 5.28 -1.66 8.31
C ARG A 87 4.63 -0.46 8.96
N ARG A 88 4.60 0.71 8.31
CA ARG A 88 4.07 1.95 8.92
C ARG A 88 2.57 1.88 9.18
N ALA A 89 1.83 1.16 8.33
CA ALA A 89 0.40 0.94 8.55
C ALA A 89 0.12 -0.19 9.55
N ALA A 90 1.00 -1.21 9.61
CA ALA A 90 0.80 -2.40 10.42
C ALA A 90 0.90 -2.17 11.95
N VAL A 91 1.31 -0.98 12.40
CA VAL A 91 1.44 -0.63 13.83
C VAL A 91 0.17 0.02 14.41
N ARG A 92 -0.82 0.35 13.58
CA ARG A 92 -2.05 1.03 14.00
C ARG A 92 -3.18 0.02 14.21
N GLU A 93 -3.75 -0.03 15.42
CA GLU A 93 -4.84 -0.95 15.77
C GLU A 93 -6.19 -0.56 15.13
N ASP A 94 -6.35 0.70 14.73
CA ASP A 94 -7.54 1.23 14.04
C ASP A 94 -7.51 1.02 12.52
N ILE A 95 -6.49 0.34 12.01
CA ILE A 95 -6.32 -0.02 10.59
C ILE A 95 -6.29 -1.54 10.46
N ALA A 96 -7.13 -2.08 9.57
CA ALA A 96 -7.08 -3.47 9.16
C ALA A 96 -6.26 -3.62 7.86
N LEU A 97 -5.44 -4.68 7.82
CA LEU A 97 -4.68 -5.08 6.64
C LEU A 97 -5.30 -6.36 6.07
N VAL A 98 -5.82 -6.28 4.85
CA VAL A 98 -6.52 -7.38 4.19
C VAL A 98 -5.77 -7.77 2.92
N PRO A 99 -5.35 -9.03 2.73
CA PRO A 99 -4.68 -9.44 1.50
C PRO A 99 -5.53 -9.16 0.25
N VAL A 100 -4.92 -8.59 -0.78
CA VAL A 100 -5.55 -8.40 -2.10
C VAL A 100 -5.06 -9.49 -3.03
N ILE A 101 -5.98 -10.27 -3.58
CA ILE A 101 -5.70 -11.24 -4.65
C ILE A 101 -5.94 -10.58 -6.01
N ASP A 102 -5.58 -11.28 -7.10
CA ASP A 102 -5.80 -10.83 -8.50
C ASP A 102 -5.23 -9.46 -8.89
N VAL A 103 -4.24 -8.99 -8.14
CA VAL A 103 -3.42 -7.81 -8.44
C VAL A 103 -1.94 -8.20 -8.55
N ASP A 104 -1.23 -7.57 -9.49
CA ASP A 104 0.21 -7.78 -9.64
C ASP A 104 0.96 -7.35 -8.37
N PRO A 105 1.93 -8.16 -7.90
CA PRO A 105 2.76 -7.79 -6.75
C PRO A 105 3.62 -6.56 -7.08
N CYS A 106 4.19 -5.96 -6.03
CA CYS A 106 5.22 -4.95 -6.19
C CYS A 106 6.59 -5.62 -6.32
N GLU A 107 7.38 -5.23 -7.33
CA GLU A 107 8.76 -5.68 -7.45
C GLU A 107 9.70 -4.80 -6.63
N VAL A 108 10.51 -5.44 -5.78
CA VAL A 108 11.58 -4.76 -5.05
C VAL A 108 12.89 -5.01 -5.78
N VAL A 109 13.51 -3.95 -6.26
CA VAL A 109 14.75 -4.02 -7.05
C VAL A 109 15.86 -3.16 -6.46
N LEU A 110 17.10 -3.61 -6.64
CA LEU A 110 18.30 -2.83 -6.42
C LEU A 110 18.69 -2.13 -7.73
N VAL A 111 18.70 -0.79 -7.68
CA VAL A 111 19.15 0.03 -8.81
C VAL A 111 20.47 0.69 -8.43
N THR A 112 21.49 0.43 -9.24
CA THR A 112 22.83 1.00 -9.12
C THR A 112 23.17 1.75 -10.40
N ARG A 113 24.21 2.61 -10.35
CA ARG A 113 24.78 3.14 -11.60
C ARG A 113 25.39 1.99 -12.39
N ALA A 114 25.30 2.06 -13.72
CA ALA A 114 25.78 0.99 -14.61
C ALA A 114 27.26 0.68 -14.39
N ASP A 115 28.07 1.73 -14.18
CA ASP A 115 29.52 1.63 -13.98
C ASP A 115 29.93 1.77 -12.50
N ASP A 116 29.04 1.43 -11.56
CA ASP A 116 29.36 1.52 -10.13
C ASP A 116 30.46 0.51 -9.75
N PRO A 117 31.66 0.95 -9.33
CA PRO A 117 32.78 0.06 -9.08
C PRO A 117 32.72 -0.63 -7.71
N ASN A 118 31.69 -0.37 -6.89
CA ASN A 118 31.62 -0.87 -5.52
C ASN A 118 31.39 -2.40 -5.49
N PRO A 119 32.38 -3.20 -5.03
CA PRO A 119 32.30 -4.66 -5.08
C PRO A 119 31.22 -5.26 -4.16
N LEU A 120 30.66 -4.50 -3.22
CA LEU A 120 29.56 -4.94 -2.37
C LEU A 120 28.23 -5.07 -3.15
N LEU A 121 28.08 -4.34 -4.25
CA LEU A 121 26.86 -4.37 -5.07
C LEU A 121 26.76 -5.64 -5.92
N ALA A 122 27.89 -6.29 -6.22
CA ALA A 122 27.93 -7.54 -6.98
C ALA A 122 27.44 -8.77 -6.18
N LYS A 123 27.32 -8.67 -4.85
CA LYS A 123 27.03 -9.81 -3.95
C LYS A 123 25.57 -9.93 -3.53
N ASN A 124 24.71 -8.98 -3.87
CA ASN A 124 23.37 -8.87 -3.30
C ASN A 124 22.29 -9.74 -4.00
N ASN A 125 22.69 -10.80 -4.71
CA ASN A 125 21.79 -11.76 -5.41
C ASN A 125 21.46 -13.02 -4.59
N GLU A 126 21.95 -13.14 -3.35
CA GLU A 126 21.77 -14.35 -2.56
C GLU A 126 20.43 -14.31 -1.81
N ARG A 127 19.43 -14.94 -2.42
CA ARG A 127 18.14 -15.29 -1.79
C ARG A 127 18.43 -16.23 -0.62
N PRO A 128 17.95 -15.97 0.62
CA PRO A 128 18.05 -16.96 1.68
C PRO A 128 17.31 -18.23 1.25
N ALA A 129 17.99 -19.38 1.35
CA ALA A 129 17.35 -20.68 1.17
C ALA A 129 16.36 -20.93 2.32
N ASP A 130 15.20 -21.49 1.98
CA ASP A 130 14.12 -21.91 2.89
C ASP A 130 14.60 -22.59 4.19
#